data_AF-A0A553PNM0-F1
#
_entry.id   AF-A0A553PNM0-F1
#
_cell.length_a   1.000
_cell.length_b   1.000
_cell.length_c   1.000
_cell.angle_alpha   90.00
_cell.angle_beta   90.00
_cell.angle_gamma   90.00
#
_symmetry.space_group_name_H-M   'P 1'
#
loop_
_entity.id
_entity.type
_entity.pdbx_description
1 polymer ?
#
loop_
_entity_poly.entity_id
_entity_poly.type
_entity_poly.pdbx_seq_one_letter_code
_entity_poly.pdbx_strand_id
1 'polypeptide(L)'
;MAAALDVRVMNQDQATLGLHTKGLMVMEQPTCICNGPKFNSNVDHYRARRRDGFSKSIPVHRGSESALIMTPKDAEGYHGSDGFNDVQFGTTPDVTRVQEEGAVLAICRHVRENPGEVTLVALGPLTNVALAFKLCPDITSQIKEMFIMGGNCEGVGNVSMSAEFNFYVDPEAAFVVLNKNNCPTYIATWELCYKYCKVDMDWRLNCLGKIDTPQAKMMNALEKVWYDNYSFHPDHFIMCDQLAMAAALDVRVMTKTKRHW
;
A
#
# COMPACT_ATOMS: atom_id res chain seq x y z
N MET A 1 -12.29 1.76 1.63
CA MET A 1 -10.81 1.76 1.62
C MET A 1 -10.34 0.51 0.90
N ALA A 2 -9.35 0.68 0.03
CA ALA A 2 -8.86 -0.35 -0.89
C ALA A 2 -8.04 -1.42 -0.15
N ALA A 3 -7.95 -2.61 -0.74
CA ALA A 3 -7.09 -3.71 -0.27
C ALA A 3 -5.63 -3.23 -0.18
N ALA A 4 -4.97 -3.54 0.95
CA ALA A 4 -3.58 -3.19 1.23
C ALA A 4 -2.67 -3.56 0.06
N LEU A 5 -2.21 -2.54 -0.64
CA LEU A 5 -1.16 -2.60 -1.65
C LEU A 5 0.08 -2.09 -0.92
N ASP A 6 1.27 -2.68 -1.04
CA ASP A 6 2.28 -2.46 0.00
C ASP A 6 3.47 -1.60 -0.40
N VAL A 7 4.30 -2.04 -1.35
CA VAL A 7 5.31 -1.17 -1.94
C VAL A 7 5.29 -1.33 -3.45
N ARG A 8 5.08 -0.22 -4.17
CA ARG A 8 5.31 -0.16 -5.62
C ARG A 8 6.62 0.55 -5.92
N VAL A 9 7.45 -0.08 -6.75
CA VAL A 9 8.66 0.57 -7.30
C VAL A 9 8.39 0.99 -8.73
N MET A 10 8.58 2.28 -9.01
CA MET A 10 8.35 2.88 -10.34
C MET A 10 9.62 3.54 -10.88
N ASN A 11 9.88 3.42 -12.19
CA ASN A 11 10.96 4.14 -12.88
C ASN A 11 10.42 5.36 -13.67
N GLN A 12 11.31 6.29 -14.02
CA GLN A 12 11.00 7.63 -14.55
C GLN A 12 10.17 7.66 -15.86
N ASP A 13 10.23 6.62 -16.69
CA ASP A 13 9.46 6.53 -17.95
C ASP A 13 7.95 6.21 -17.78
N GLN A 14 7.46 6.06 -16.54
CA GLN A 14 6.20 5.34 -16.27
C GLN A 14 5.06 6.22 -15.75
N ALA A 15 5.26 7.55 -15.65
CA ALA A 15 4.28 8.50 -15.11
C ALA A 15 3.16 8.92 -16.09
N THR A 16 3.26 8.60 -17.38
CA THR A 16 2.38 9.18 -18.42
C THR A 16 1.27 8.24 -18.93
N LEU A 17 1.27 6.96 -18.57
CA LEU A 17 0.30 5.99 -19.12
C LEU A 17 -0.26 5.09 -18.01
N GLY A 18 -1.47 5.43 -17.58
CA GLY A 18 -2.31 4.51 -16.83
C GLY A 18 -2.31 3.13 -17.50
N LEU A 19 -2.10 2.09 -16.69
CA LEU A 19 -2.21 0.66 -17.01
C LEU A 19 -1.01 -0.07 -17.67
N HIS A 20 0.13 0.58 -17.93
CA HIS A 20 1.32 -0.13 -18.44
C HIS A 20 2.61 0.23 -17.70
N THR A 21 2.70 -0.17 -16.42
CA THR A 21 3.93 -0.05 -15.64
C THR A 21 4.77 -1.34 -15.73
N LYS A 22 6.05 -1.24 -16.13
CA LYS A 22 7.10 -2.18 -15.70
C LYS A 22 7.53 -1.78 -14.29
N GLY A 23 6.76 -2.17 -13.28
CA GLY A 23 7.05 -1.86 -11.87
C GLY A 23 7.28 -3.13 -11.07
N LEU A 24 7.95 -3.00 -9.92
CA LEU A 24 8.00 -4.05 -8.90
C LEU A 24 6.78 -3.91 -7.98
N MET A 25 6.11 -5.02 -7.66
CA MET A 25 5.14 -5.08 -6.58
C MET A 25 5.71 -5.90 -5.43
N VAL A 26 5.81 -5.28 -4.27
CA VAL A 26 6.18 -5.91 -3.01
C VAL A 26 4.94 -6.00 -2.13
N MET A 27 4.76 -7.16 -1.51
CA MET A 27 3.67 -7.46 -0.58
C MET A 27 4.24 -7.57 0.84
N GLU A 28 3.66 -6.93 1.87
CA GLU A 28 3.97 -7.24 3.28
C GLU A 28 2.99 -8.26 3.89
N GLN A 29 2.95 -8.20 5.22
CA GLN A 29 2.44 -9.11 6.21
C GLN A 29 0.96 -9.40 6.01
N PRO A 30 0.47 -10.52 6.55
CA PRO A 30 -0.95 -10.68 6.70
C PRO A 30 -1.44 -9.57 7.61
N THR A 31 -2.32 -8.69 7.12
CA THR A 31 -3.28 -7.95 7.96
C THR A 31 -4.29 -8.90 8.66
N CYS A 32 -3.94 -10.19 8.74
CA CYS A 32 -4.77 -11.36 9.05
C CYS A 32 -3.87 -12.46 9.65
N ILE A 33 -3.24 -12.22 10.81
CA ILE A 33 -2.48 -13.27 11.51
C ILE A 33 -3.45 -14.15 12.30
N CYS A 34 -4.15 -15.07 11.63
CA CYS A 34 -4.88 -16.11 12.34
C CYS A 34 -3.85 -17.05 13.03
N ASN A 35 -3.75 -16.99 14.36
CA ASN A 35 -2.99 -17.96 15.17
C ASN A 35 -3.52 -19.39 14.95
N GLY A 36 -2.99 -20.09 13.96
CA GLY A 36 -3.26 -21.48 13.66
C GLY A 36 -2.16 -22.07 12.75
N PRO A 37 -1.87 -23.39 12.82
CA PRO A 37 -0.68 -23.99 12.21
C PRO A 37 -0.77 -24.15 10.68
N LYS A 38 -1.62 -23.38 10.01
CA LYS A 38 -1.82 -23.42 8.56
C LYS A 38 -2.28 -22.03 8.13
N PHE A 39 -1.45 -21.26 7.44
CA PHE A 39 -1.81 -20.66 6.14
C PHE A 39 -0.68 -19.76 5.60
N ASN A 40 -0.37 -20.01 4.32
CA ASN A 40 0.72 -19.45 3.52
C ASN A 40 0.27 -18.18 2.74
N SER A 41 -0.74 -17.44 3.22
CA SER A 41 -1.86 -17.01 2.35
C SER A 41 -2.01 -15.56 1.90
N ASN A 42 -1.16 -14.58 2.20
CA ASN A 42 -1.39 -13.23 1.58
C ASN A 42 -0.93 -13.20 0.13
N VAL A 43 0.14 -13.93 -0.13
CA VAL A 43 0.62 -14.21 -1.48
C VAL A 43 -0.38 -15.09 -2.23
N ASP A 44 -1.29 -15.73 -1.48
CA ASP A 44 -2.36 -16.56 -2.01
C ASP A 44 -3.64 -15.77 -2.32
N HIS A 45 -3.81 -14.55 -1.79
CA HIS A 45 -5.04 -13.77 -1.95
C HIS A 45 -4.91 -12.49 -2.80
N TYR A 46 -3.71 -11.93 -3.01
CA TYR A 46 -3.46 -10.95 -4.12
C TYR A 46 -3.53 -11.55 -5.53
N ARG A 47 -4.08 -12.75 -5.56
CA ARG A 47 -3.99 -13.74 -6.59
C ARG A 47 -5.30 -13.74 -7.39
N ALA A 48 -6.36 -13.10 -6.88
CA ALA A 48 -7.54 -12.77 -7.66
C ALA A 48 -7.25 -11.48 -8.45
N ARG A 49 -6.80 -11.49 -9.70
CA ARG A 49 -7.65 -11.92 -10.81
C ARG A 49 -6.94 -11.77 -12.16
N ARG A 50 -6.83 -12.87 -12.89
CA ARG A 50 -7.00 -12.83 -14.35
C ARG A 50 -8.42 -12.34 -14.66
N ARG A 51 -8.58 -11.06 -14.99
CA ARG A 51 -9.61 -10.57 -15.92
C ARG A 51 -9.33 -9.12 -16.32
N ASP A 52 -8.82 -9.00 -17.54
CA ASP A 52 -8.96 -7.86 -18.46
C ASP A 52 -8.63 -6.47 -17.89
N GLY A 53 -7.34 -6.14 -17.79
CA GLY A 53 -6.89 -4.74 -17.71
C GLY A 53 -5.62 -4.45 -16.92
N PHE A 54 -5.18 -5.34 -16.02
CA PHE A 54 -3.89 -5.17 -15.34
C PHE A 54 -2.75 -5.79 -16.17
N SER A 55 -1.70 -4.99 -16.43
CA SER A 55 -0.52 -5.38 -17.21
C SER A 55 -0.02 -6.80 -16.88
N LYS A 56 0.28 -7.57 -17.93
CA LYS A 56 0.72 -8.97 -17.87
C LYS A 56 2.12 -9.18 -17.25
N SER A 57 2.83 -8.14 -16.79
CA SER A 57 4.29 -8.19 -16.62
C SER A 57 4.86 -7.77 -15.25
N ILE A 58 4.04 -7.57 -14.21
CA ILE A 58 4.55 -7.08 -12.90
C ILE A 58 4.89 -8.27 -11.99
N PRO A 59 6.17 -8.46 -11.60
CA PRO A 59 6.57 -9.48 -10.63
C PRO A 59 6.07 -9.13 -9.23
N VAL A 60 5.72 -10.16 -8.45
CA VAL A 60 5.26 -10.06 -7.07
C VAL A 60 6.25 -10.75 -6.16
N HIS A 61 6.76 -10.05 -5.15
CA HIS A 61 7.72 -10.60 -4.20
C HIS A 61 7.12 -10.71 -2.81
N ARG A 62 7.37 -11.85 -2.14
CA ARG A 62 6.94 -12.07 -0.76
C ARG A 62 7.79 -11.22 0.19
N GLY A 63 7.14 -10.43 1.05
CA GLY A 63 7.80 -9.65 2.10
C GLY A 63 7.83 -10.32 3.46
N SER A 64 8.13 -9.53 4.48
CA SER A 64 8.09 -9.95 5.87
C SER A 64 6.70 -10.43 6.27
N GLU A 65 6.62 -11.45 7.13
CA GLU A 65 5.36 -11.95 7.71
C GLU A 65 5.03 -11.30 9.05
N SER A 66 6.01 -10.64 9.68
CA SER A 66 5.88 -9.96 10.98
C SER A 66 6.63 -8.63 11.02
N ALA A 67 6.25 -7.77 11.97
CA ALA A 67 6.94 -6.52 12.25
C ALA A 67 8.36 -6.79 12.75
N LEU A 68 9.21 -5.76 12.79
CA LEU A 68 10.61 -5.90 13.22
C LEU A 68 10.77 -6.48 14.63
N ILE A 69 9.87 -6.12 15.55
CA ILE A 69 9.90 -6.60 16.95
C ILE A 69 8.68 -7.47 17.26
N MET A 70 7.48 -6.90 17.17
CA MET A 70 6.24 -7.58 17.54
C MET A 70 5.08 -7.03 16.72
N THR A 71 4.37 -7.91 16.02
CA THR A 71 3.13 -7.52 15.33
C THR A 71 2.01 -7.36 16.35
N PRO A 72 1.30 -6.21 16.40
CA PRO A 72 0.17 -6.03 17.29
C PRO A 72 -0.97 -7.01 16.98
N LYS A 73 -1.62 -7.56 18.02
CA LYS A 73 -2.78 -8.46 17.86
C LYS A 73 -3.99 -7.76 17.24
N ASP A 74 -4.14 -6.47 17.52
CA ASP A 74 -5.26 -5.65 17.03
C ASP A 74 -5.09 -5.23 15.56
N ALA A 75 -3.99 -5.63 14.92
CA ALA A 75 -3.75 -5.41 13.49
C ALA A 75 -4.48 -6.42 12.58
N GLU A 76 -5.26 -7.33 13.15
CA GLU A 76 -5.92 -8.42 12.44
C GLU A 76 -7.37 -8.06 12.03
N GLY A 77 -7.78 -8.50 10.83
CA GLY A 77 -9.20 -8.66 10.47
C GLY A 77 -9.91 -7.43 9.91
N TYR A 78 -9.22 -6.29 9.75
CA TYR A 78 -9.82 -5.08 9.16
C TYR A 78 -10.29 -5.27 7.70
N HIS A 79 -9.70 -6.23 7.00
CA HIS A 79 -9.94 -6.52 5.59
C HIS A 79 -10.40 -7.97 5.35
N GLY A 80 -11.09 -8.60 6.30
CA GLY A 80 -11.45 -10.02 6.22
C GLY A 80 -10.24 -10.93 6.41
N SER A 81 -10.42 -12.25 6.25
CA SER A 81 -9.34 -13.24 6.40
C SER A 81 -8.40 -13.31 5.18
N ASP A 82 -8.87 -12.83 4.03
CA ASP A 82 -8.14 -12.85 2.77
C ASP A 82 -7.51 -11.49 2.39
N GLY A 83 -7.74 -10.43 3.16
CA GLY A 83 -7.33 -9.07 2.82
C GLY A 83 -8.21 -8.39 1.74
N PHE A 84 -9.29 -9.06 1.31
CA PHE A 84 -10.26 -8.62 0.30
C PHE A 84 -11.71 -8.72 0.83
N ASN A 85 -11.89 -8.50 2.13
CA ASN A 85 -13.18 -8.54 2.82
C ASN A 85 -13.96 -9.85 2.60
N ASP A 86 -13.24 -10.96 2.37
CA ASP A 86 -13.78 -12.31 2.14
C ASP A 86 -14.80 -12.38 0.98
N VAL A 87 -14.73 -11.41 0.06
CA VAL A 87 -15.64 -11.35 -1.08
C VAL A 87 -15.29 -12.46 -2.07
N GLN A 88 -16.30 -13.26 -2.44
CA GLN A 88 -16.12 -14.34 -3.41
C GLN A 88 -16.18 -13.79 -4.85
N PHE A 89 -15.05 -13.85 -5.54
CA PHE A 89 -14.92 -13.32 -6.90
C PHE A 89 -14.98 -14.36 -8.01
N GLY A 90 -15.16 -15.64 -7.66
CA GLY A 90 -15.38 -16.74 -8.61
C GLY A 90 -14.19 -17.07 -9.52
N THR A 91 -12.99 -16.59 -9.21
CA THR A 91 -11.76 -16.87 -9.96
C THR A 91 -10.68 -17.40 -9.04
N THR A 92 -9.87 -18.34 -9.54
CA THR A 92 -8.73 -18.81 -8.78
C THR A 92 -7.57 -17.82 -8.83
N PRO A 93 -6.96 -17.56 -7.66
CA PRO A 93 -5.58 -17.17 -7.47
C PRO A 93 -4.52 -17.50 -8.56
N ASP A 94 -3.99 -16.52 -9.33
CA ASP A 94 -2.84 -16.68 -10.26
C ASP A 94 -1.48 -16.53 -9.55
N VAL A 95 -0.85 -17.66 -9.24
CA VAL A 95 0.39 -17.73 -8.46
C VAL A 95 1.64 -17.50 -9.31
N THR A 96 1.52 -17.49 -10.63
CA THR A 96 2.67 -17.58 -11.55
C THR A 96 3.57 -16.35 -11.56
N ARG A 97 3.12 -15.25 -10.96
CA ARG A 97 3.87 -13.99 -10.85
C ARG A 97 4.69 -13.87 -9.58
N VAL A 98 4.47 -14.78 -8.63
CA VAL A 98 5.20 -14.82 -7.38
C VAL A 98 6.62 -15.24 -7.68
N GLN A 99 7.57 -14.36 -7.36
CA GLN A 99 8.99 -14.62 -7.53
C GLN A 99 9.54 -15.42 -6.36
N GLU A 100 10.60 -16.18 -6.63
CA GLU A 100 11.38 -16.86 -5.57
C GLU A 100 12.18 -15.86 -4.73
N GLU A 101 12.64 -14.76 -5.32
CA GLU A 101 13.33 -13.69 -4.62
C GLU A 101 12.40 -12.98 -3.63
N GLY A 102 12.85 -12.82 -2.38
CA GLY A 102 12.12 -12.07 -1.36
C GLY A 102 12.12 -10.55 -1.62
N ALA A 103 11.08 -9.87 -1.13
CA ALA A 103 10.87 -8.44 -1.40
C ALA A 103 12.01 -7.54 -0.96
N VAL A 104 12.62 -7.81 0.20
CA VAL A 104 13.76 -7.03 0.73
C VAL A 104 14.93 -7.05 -0.25
N LEU A 105 15.27 -8.23 -0.79
CA LEU A 105 16.34 -8.38 -1.78
C LEU A 105 15.96 -7.74 -3.12
N ALA A 106 14.70 -7.88 -3.53
CA ALA A 106 14.20 -7.27 -4.74
C ALA A 106 14.29 -5.73 -4.68
N ILE A 107 13.92 -5.10 -3.56
CA ILE A 107 14.10 -3.65 -3.35
C ILE A 107 15.58 -3.27 -3.50
N CYS A 108 16.49 -3.96 -2.80
CA CYS A 108 17.92 -3.68 -2.91
C CYS A 108 18.43 -3.80 -4.34
N ARG A 109 18.05 -4.88 -5.05
CA ARG A 109 18.48 -5.15 -6.42
C ARG A 109 17.95 -4.07 -7.38
N HIS A 110 16.65 -3.78 -7.34
CA HIS A 110 16.02 -2.81 -8.24
C HIS A 110 16.60 -1.40 -8.08
N VAL A 111 16.87 -0.96 -6.84
CA VAL A 111 17.50 0.35 -6.60
C VAL A 111 18.94 0.37 -7.13
N ARG A 112 19.73 -0.68 -6.89
CA ARG A 112 21.13 -0.74 -7.37
C ARG A 112 21.24 -0.84 -8.88
N GLU A 113 20.29 -1.52 -9.53
CA GLU A 113 20.24 -1.62 -10.99
C GLU A 113 19.81 -0.29 -11.65
N ASN A 114 19.12 0.60 -10.92
CA ASN A 114 18.53 1.82 -11.46
C ASN A 114 18.71 3.02 -10.49
N PRO A 115 19.96 3.38 -10.14
CA PRO A 115 20.23 4.41 -9.15
C PRO A 115 19.74 5.79 -9.63
N GLY A 116 19.02 6.49 -8.77
CA GLY A 116 18.43 7.80 -9.04
C GLY A 116 17.12 7.77 -9.84
N GLU A 117 16.67 6.59 -10.28
CA GLU A 117 15.47 6.44 -11.11
C GLU A 117 14.28 5.84 -10.35
N VAL A 118 14.57 5.08 -9.29
CA VAL A 118 13.57 4.33 -8.52
C VAL A 118 12.79 5.25 -7.58
N THR A 119 11.47 5.29 -7.78
CA THR A 119 10.50 5.84 -6.83
C THR A 119 9.90 4.71 -5.99
N LEU A 120 9.96 4.84 -4.67
CA LEU A 120 9.31 3.90 -3.74
C LEU A 120 7.96 4.45 -3.29
N VAL A 121 6.89 3.69 -3.46
CA VAL A 121 5.55 4.04 -2.96
C VAL A 121 5.14 3.03 -1.91
N ALA A 122 5.33 3.35 -0.63
CA ALA A 122 4.97 2.52 0.51
C ALA A 122 3.55 2.86 1.00
N LEU A 123 2.70 1.85 1.08
CA LEU A 123 1.26 1.96 1.23
C LEU A 123 0.73 1.03 2.36
N GLY A 124 1.56 0.08 2.82
CA GLY A 124 1.37 -0.64 4.07
C GLY A 124 2.38 -0.23 5.15
N PRO A 125 2.57 -1.07 6.18
CA PRO A 125 3.66 -0.89 7.14
C PRO A 125 5.03 -0.78 6.44
N LEU A 126 6.06 -0.35 7.18
CA LEU A 126 7.35 0.00 6.59
C LEU A 126 8.41 -1.10 6.76
N THR A 127 8.00 -2.30 7.17
CA THR A 127 8.89 -3.39 7.58
C THR A 127 9.86 -3.78 6.46
N ASN A 128 9.36 -3.99 5.24
CA ASN A 128 10.20 -4.39 4.11
C ASN A 128 11.22 -3.30 3.74
N VAL A 129 10.80 -2.04 3.78
CA VAL A 129 11.65 -0.89 3.46
C VAL A 129 12.74 -0.72 4.54
N ALA A 130 12.37 -0.84 5.81
CA ALA A 130 13.30 -0.78 6.92
C ALA A 130 14.34 -1.91 6.86
N LEU A 131 13.91 -3.14 6.57
CA LEU A 131 14.80 -4.29 6.37
C LEU A 131 15.74 -4.04 5.18
N ALA A 132 15.26 -3.50 4.06
CA ALA A 132 16.09 -3.18 2.91
C ALA A 132 17.14 -2.11 3.25
N PHE A 133 16.76 -1.07 4.00
CA PHE A 133 17.68 -0.02 4.45
C PHE A 133 18.73 -0.53 5.45
N LYS A 134 18.36 -1.51 6.28
CA LYS A 134 19.29 -2.15 7.21
C LYS A 134 20.26 -3.09 6.50
N LEU A 135 19.76 -3.85 5.51
CA LEU A 135 20.55 -4.82 4.75
C LEU A 135 21.47 -4.14 3.74
N CYS A 136 21.00 -3.08 3.09
CA CYS A 136 21.67 -2.38 2.00
C CYS A 136 21.68 -0.86 2.26
N PRO A 137 22.43 -0.34 3.26
CA PRO A 137 22.37 1.08 3.63
C PRO A 137 22.73 2.05 2.50
N ASP A 138 23.54 1.60 1.54
CA ASP A 138 23.97 2.33 0.35
C ASP A 138 22.82 2.73 -0.58
N ILE A 139 21.68 2.01 -0.55
CA ILE A 139 20.57 2.27 -1.48
C ILE A 139 19.78 3.52 -1.11
N THR A 140 19.88 3.98 0.13
CA THR A 140 19.09 5.12 0.66
C THR A 140 19.35 6.43 -0.11
N SER A 141 20.56 6.62 -0.65
CA SER A 141 20.94 7.77 -1.49
C SER A 141 20.74 7.53 -2.98
N GLN A 142 20.37 6.31 -3.37
CA GLN A 142 20.14 5.91 -4.77
C GLN A 142 18.64 5.89 -5.12
N ILE A 143 17.75 6.10 -4.15
CA ILE A 143 16.31 6.23 -4.39
C ILE A 143 16.04 7.65 -4.88
N LYS A 144 15.24 7.76 -5.95
CA LYS A 144 14.83 9.05 -6.53
C LYS A 144 13.98 9.84 -5.54
N GLU A 145 12.93 9.21 -5.03
CA GLU A 145 11.97 9.78 -4.09
C GLU A 145 11.10 8.66 -3.49
N MET A 146 10.45 8.97 -2.37
CA MET A 146 9.58 8.05 -1.66
C MET A 146 8.23 8.70 -1.32
N PHE A 147 7.16 7.95 -1.48
CA PHE A 147 5.80 8.31 -1.08
C PHE A 147 5.30 7.27 -0.08
N ILE A 148 4.86 7.72 1.09
CA ILE A 148 4.38 6.87 2.18
C ILE A 148 2.90 7.19 2.42
N MET A 149 2.02 6.20 2.46
CA MET A 149 0.72 6.34 3.13
C MET A 149 0.89 5.85 4.56
N GLY A 150 0.67 6.74 5.52
CA GLY A 150 0.72 6.37 6.92
C GLY A 150 1.09 7.51 7.84
N GLY A 151 1.08 7.22 9.14
CA GLY A 151 1.36 8.18 10.18
C GLY A 151 0.31 9.28 10.29
N ASN A 152 0.52 10.15 11.26
CA ASN A 152 -0.33 11.29 11.54
C ASN A 152 0.54 12.43 12.11
N CYS A 153 0.05 13.66 12.08
CA CYS A 153 0.81 14.84 12.53
C CYS A 153 0.07 15.71 13.55
N GLU A 154 -1.25 15.53 13.68
CA GLU A 154 -2.13 16.18 14.65
C GLU A 154 -2.43 15.25 15.84
N GLY A 155 -1.88 14.03 15.85
CA GLY A 155 -2.13 13.04 16.88
C GLY A 155 -3.52 12.41 16.81
N VAL A 156 -4.14 12.43 15.62
CA VAL A 156 -5.42 11.75 15.36
C VAL A 156 -5.11 10.35 14.82
N GLY A 157 -5.42 9.32 15.60
CA GLY A 157 -5.26 7.92 15.18
C GLY A 157 -6.50 7.32 14.52
N ASN A 158 -6.31 6.17 13.87
CA ASN A 158 -7.39 5.31 13.34
C ASN A 158 -7.39 3.90 13.95
N VAL A 159 -6.32 3.50 14.65
CA VAL A 159 -6.25 2.26 15.44
C VAL A 159 -6.31 2.54 16.93
N SER A 160 -5.53 3.51 17.39
CA SER A 160 -5.59 4.03 18.77
C SER A 160 -5.96 5.50 18.76
N MET A 161 -6.01 6.13 19.94
CA MET A 161 -6.26 7.57 20.04
C MET A 161 -5.25 8.41 19.23
N SER A 162 -4.02 7.92 19.06
CA SER A 162 -2.92 8.69 18.49
C SER A 162 -2.13 7.98 17.40
N ALA A 163 -2.43 6.73 17.05
CA ALA A 163 -1.67 5.96 16.08
C ALA A 163 -2.48 5.68 14.80
N GLU A 164 -1.84 5.91 13.67
CA GLU A 164 -2.28 5.46 12.36
C GLU A 164 -1.82 4.00 12.13
N PHE A 165 -2.66 3.18 11.50
CA PHE A 165 -2.47 1.75 11.28
C PHE A 165 -1.09 1.33 10.78
N ASN A 166 -0.63 1.82 9.63
CA ASN A 166 0.66 1.39 9.05
C ASN A 166 1.83 1.67 10.00
N PHE A 167 1.82 2.82 10.67
CA PHE A 167 2.84 3.20 11.64
C PHE A 167 2.66 2.49 13.00
N TYR A 168 1.44 2.09 13.34
CA TYR A 168 1.13 1.32 14.54
C TYR A 168 1.58 -0.15 14.41
N VAL A 169 1.45 -0.75 13.22
CA VAL A 169 1.83 -2.14 12.97
C VAL A 169 3.33 -2.36 13.16
N ASP A 170 4.17 -1.44 12.68
CA ASP A 170 5.62 -1.53 12.83
C ASP A 170 6.25 -0.13 13.07
N PRO A 171 6.14 0.40 14.31
CA PRO A 171 6.66 1.72 14.64
C PRO A 171 8.19 1.78 14.57
N GLU A 172 8.88 0.66 14.84
CA GLU A 172 10.33 0.57 14.69
C GLU A 172 10.77 0.68 13.23
N ALA A 173 10.03 0.04 12.31
CA ALA A 173 10.30 0.19 10.89
C ALA A 173 10.07 1.62 10.41
N ALA A 174 8.98 2.26 10.85
CA ALA A 174 8.74 3.67 10.56
C ALA A 174 9.87 4.56 11.08
N PHE A 175 10.35 4.32 12.31
CA PHE A 175 11.51 5.01 12.86
C PHE A 175 12.77 4.81 11.99
N VAL A 176 13.06 3.58 11.58
CA VAL A 176 14.22 3.29 10.72
C VAL A 176 14.13 4.01 9.39
N VAL A 177 13.00 3.93 8.69
CA VAL A 177 12.82 4.55 7.37
C VAL A 177 12.97 6.05 7.46
N LEU A 178 12.27 6.70 8.40
CA LEU A 178 12.31 8.16 8.52
C LEU A 178 13.68 8.71 8.94
N ASN A 179 14.48 7.94 9.70
CA ASN A 179 15.81 8.38 10.15
C ASN A 179 16.95 8.02 9.19
N LYS A 180 16.79 6.98 8.37
CA LYS A 180 17.85 6.48 7.47
C LYS A 180 17.67 6.90 6.02
N ASN A 181 16.48 7.36 5.66
CA ASN A 181 16.21 7.78 4.31
C ASN A 181 17.00 9.05 3.92
N ASN A 182 17.58 9.04 2.71
CA ASN A 182 18.35 10.16 2.14
C ASN A 182 17.72 10.74 0.86
N CYS A 183 16.54 10.27 0.45
CA CYS A 183 15.81 10.79 -0.71
C CYS A 183 14.68 11.74 -0.28
N PRO A 184 14.14 12.59 -1.18
CA PRO A 184 12.88 13.29 -0.93
C PRO A 184 11.79 12.31 -0.50
N THR A 185 11.13 12.56 0.63
CA THR A 185 10.04 11.71 1.15
C THR A 185 8.81 12.53 1.42
N TYR A 186 7.68 12.02 0.92
CA TYR A 186 6.36 12.61 1.08
C TYR A 186 5.47 11.62 1.83
N ILE A 187 4.71 12.11 2.80
CA ILE A 187 3.82 11.27 3.61
C ILE A 187 2.39 11.76 3.43
N ALA A 188 1.53 10.91 2.88
CA ALA A 188 0.08 11.07 2.90
C ALA A 188 -0.43 10.62 4.27
N THR A 189 -0.51 11.55 5.22
CA THR A 189 -0.92 11.25 6.59
C THR A 189 -2.41 10.91 6.68
N TRP A 190 -2.80 10.22 7.75
CA TRP A 190 -4.20 9.92 8.01
C TRP A 190 -5.10 11.15 7.98
N GLU A 191 -4.68 12.28 8.55
CA GLU A 191 -5.50 13.50 8.54
C GLU A 191 -5.64 14.09 7.14
N LEU A 192 -4.63 13.97 6.27
CA LEU A 192 -4.77 14.34 4.87
C LEU A 192 -5.91 13.54 4.23
N CYS A 193 -5.90 12.23 4.43
CA CYS A 193 -6.85 11.30 3.83
C CYS A 193 -8.28 11.46 4.39
N TYR A 194 -8.39 11.65 5.70
CA TYR A 194 -9.66 11.63 6.44
C TYR A 194 -10.30 13.01 6.68
N LYS A 195 -9.49 14.06 6.88
CA LYS A 195 -10.00 15.38 7.29
C LYS A 195 -9.94 16.40 6.17
N TYR A 196 -8.86 16.37 5.38
CA TYR A 196 -8.57 17.42 4.41
C TYR A 196 -8.98 17.06 2.97
N CYS A 197 -8.89 15.78 2.58
CA CYS A 197 -9.31 15.33 1.25
C CYS A 197 -10.78 14.90 1.26
N LYS A 198 -11.69 15.83 0.95
CA LYS A 198 -13.13 15.57 0.89
C LYS A 198 -13.61 15.28 -0.52
N VAL A 199 -13.42 14.04 -0.98
CA VAL A 199 -14.01 13.57 -2.24
C VAL A 199 -15.45 13.14 -2.00
N ASP A 200 -16.38 13.65 -2.80
CA ASP A 200 -17.80 13.38 -2.60
C ASP A 200 -18.15 11.89 -2.80
N MET A 201 -18.99 11.34 -1.92
CA MET A 201 -19.47 9.96 -2.02
C MET A 201 -20.37 9.75 -3.24
N ASP A 202 -21.13 10.76 -3.67
CA ASP A 202 -21.89 10.74 -4.92
C ASP A 202 -20.95 10.54 -6.11
N TRP A 203 -19.82 11.27 -6.17
CA TRP A 203 -18.84 11.03 -7.21
C TRP A 203 -18.29 9.59 -7.16
N ARG A 204 -17.93 9.09 -5.97
CA ARG A 204 -17.41 7.71 -5.81
C ARG A 204 -18.43 6.68 -6.29
N LEU A 205 -19.70 6.80 -5.94
CA LEU A 205 -20.73 5.79 -6.23
C LEU A 205 -21.33 5.96 -7.62
N ASN A 206 -21.64 7.19 -8.02
CA ASN A 206 -22.39 7.51 -9.23
C ASN A 206 -21.53 7.91 -10.43
N CYS A 207 -20.27 8.31 -10.24
CA CYS A 207 -19.33 8.54 -11.33
C CYS A 207 -18.35 7.36 -11.46
N LEU A 208 -17.44 7.21 -10.49
CA LEU A 208 -16.41 6.16 -10.52
C LEU A 208 -17.01 4.75 -10.44
N GLY A 209 -17.98 4.55 -9.55
CA GLY A 209 -18.62 3.26 -9.32
C GLY A 209 -19.45 2.75 -10.49
N LYS A 210 -19.87 3.62 -11.42
CA LYS A 210 -20.65 3.24 -12.61
C LYS A 210 -19.79 2.96 -13.85
N ILE A 211 -18.48 3.21 -13.79
CA ILE A 211 -17.59 2.87 -14.90
C ILE A 211 -17.59 1.35 -15.08
N ASP A 212 -17.94 0.87 -16.29
CA ASP A 212 -18.06 -0.56 -16.59
C ASP A 212 -16.68 -1.21 -16.81
N THR A 213 -15.92 -1.32 -15.73
CA THR A 213 -14.58 -1.93 -15.71
C THR A 213 -14.49 -2.99 -14.60
N PRO A 214 -13.66 -4.03 -14.78
CA PRO A 214 -13.39 -5.00 -13.72
C PRO A 214 -12.91 -4.37 -12.40
N GLN A 215 -12.13 -3.29 -12.48
CA GLN A 215 -11.56 -2.55 -11.36
C GLN A 215 -12.65 -1.86 -10.53
N ALA A 216 -13.53 -1.10 -11.18
CA ALA A 216 -14.63 -0.43 -10.49
C ALA A 216 -15.60 -1.45 -9.85
N LYS A 217 -15.91 -2.55 -10.56
CA LYS A 217 -16.74 -3.64 -10.01
C LYS A 217 -16.12 -4.29 -8.78
N MET A 218 -14.82 -4.56 -8.81
CA MET A 218 -14.08 -5.10 -7.67
C MET A 218 -14.12 -4.15 -6.48
N MET A 219 -13.79 -2.88 -6.70
CA MET A 219 -13.79 -1.86 -5.65
C MET A 219 -15.18 -1.68 -5.02
N ASN A 220 -16.24 -1.67 -5.84
CA ASN A 220 -17.62 -1.65 -5.35
C ASN A 220 -17.93 -2.86 -4.46
N ALA A 221 -17.54 -4.06 -4.89
CA ALA A 221 -17.82 -5.28 -4.12
C ALA A 221 -17.08 -5.31 -2.79
N LEU A 222 -15.80 -4.90 -2.77
CA LEU A 222 -14.99 -4.83 -1.55
C LEU A 222 -15.56 -3.81 -0.55
N GLU A 223 -15.88 -2.62 -1.04
CA GLU A 223 -16.38 -1.54 -0.18
C GLU A 223 -17.80 -1.80 0.30
N LYS A 224 -18.63 -2.53 -0.47
CA LYS A 224 -19.98 -2.91 -0.05
C LYS A 224 -19.96 -3.66 1.29
N VAL A 225 -19.02 -4.59 1.47
CA VAL A 225 -18.86 -5.30 2.76
C VAL A 225 -18.63 -4.32 3.90
N TRP A 226 -17.89 -3.25 3.65
CA TRP A 226 -17.61 -2.25 4.66
C TRP A 226 -18.86 -1.40 4.97
N TYR A 227 -19.57 -0.93 3.94
CA TYR A 227 -20.83 -0.18 4.11
C TYR A 227 -21.94 -1.01 4.76
N ASP A 228 -21.97 -2.32 4.54
CA ASP A 228 -23.01 -3.18 5.12
C ASP A 228 -22.71 -3.53 6.59
N ASN A 229 -21.44 -3.65 6.98
CA ASN A 229 -21.04 -4.18 8.29
C ASN A 229 -20.59 -3.13 9.31
N TYR A 230 -20.20 -1.93 8.87
CA TYR A 230 -19.74 -0.88 9.79
C TYR A 230 -20.78 0.23 9.91
N SER A 231 -21.11 0.59 11.16
CA SER A 231 -22.02 1.69 11.47
C SER A 231 -21.44 3.08 11.17
N PHE A 232 -20.15 3.15 10.84
CA PHE A 232 -19.47 4.37 10.47
C PHE A 232 -19.51 4.55 8.95
N HIS A 233 -20.26 5.55 8.50
CA HIS A 233 -20.25 6.00 7.11
C HIS A 233 -19.59 7.38 7.07
N PRO A 234 -18.40 7.50 6.49
CA PRO A 234 -17.79 8.81 6.32
C PRO A 234 -18.68 9.66 5.41
N ASP A 235 -18.72 10.98 5.68
CA ASP A 235 -19.44 11.97 4.87
C ASP A 235 -18.82 12.16 3.48
N HIS A 236 -17.66 11.55 3.23
CA HIS A 236 -16.88 11.63 2.00
C HIS A 236 -16.11 10.33 1.76
N PHE A 237 -15.63 10.14 0.53
CA PHE A 237 -14.80 9.00 0.16
C PHE A 237 -13.36 9.19 0.68
N ILE A 238 -12.94 8.32 1.59
CA ILE A 238 -11.59 8.36 2.18
C ILE A 238 -10.62 7.64 1.25
N MET A 239 -9.72 8.42 0.66
CA MET A 239 -8.64 7.94 -0.21
C MET A 239 -7.34 7.92 0.57
N CYS A 240 -6.96 6.76 1.11
CA CYS A 240 -5.67 6.59 1.75
C CYS A 240 -4.58 6.39 0.69
N ASP A 241 -4.39 5.13 0.29
CA ASP A 241 -3.32 4.70 -0.62
C ASP A 241 -3.39 5.43 -1.97
N GLN A 242 -4.61 5.75 -2.42
CA GLN A 242 -4.81 6.43 -3.69
C GLN A 242 -4.18 7.82 -3.72
N LEU A 243 -4.09 8.54 -2.59
CA LEU A 243 -3.45 9.86 -2.53
C LEU A 243 -1.94 9.76 -2.65
N ALA A 244 -1.32 8.83 -1.92
CA ALA A 244 0.13 8.57 -2.05
C ALA A 244 0.49 8.12 -3.47
N MET A 245 -0.32 7.22 -4.06
CA MET A 245 -0.12 6.78 -5.43
C MET A 245 -0.33 7.90 -6.45
N ALA A 246 -1.36 8.75 -6.28
CA ALA A 246 -1.59 9.88 -7.17
C ALA A 246 -0.41 10.88 -7.14
N ALA A 247 0.12 11.15 -5.94
CA ALA A 247 1.30 12.02 -5.77
C ALA A 247 2.55 11.42 -6.43
N ALA A 248 2.71 10.10 -6.37
CA ALA A 248 3.82 9.40 -7.00
C ALA A 248 3.73 9.37 -8.54
N LEU A 249 2.52 9.36 -9.09
CA LEU A 249 2.30 9.43 -10.54
C LEU A 249 2.45 10.84 -11.08
N ASP A 250 1.96 11.85 -10.35
CA ASP A 250 2.04 13.24 -10.76
C ASP A 250 2.19 14.14 -9.53
N VAL A 251 3.42 14.60 -9.27
CA VAL A 251 3.73 15.48 -8.14
C VAL A 251 2.94 16.79 -8.15
N ARG A 252 2.36 17.21 -9.29
CA ARG A 252 1.53 18.43 -9.39
C ARG A 252 0.21 18.31 -8.64
N VAL A 253 -0.24 17.09 -8.31
CA VAL A 253 -1.44 16.91 -7.46
C VAL A 253 -1.17 17.37 -6.02
N MET A 254 0.09 17.43 -5.59
CA MET A 254 0.49 18.00 -4.31
C MET A 254 0.49 19.53 -4.38
N THR A 255 -0.70 20.12 -4.20
CA THR A 255 -0.87 21.58 -4.28
C THR A 255 -0.24 22.35 -3.12
N LYS A 256 -0.03 21.68 -1.97
CA LYS A 256 0.65 22.21 -0.79
C LYS A 256 1.43 21.09 -0.11
N THR A 257 2.63 21.40 0.35
CA THR A 257 3.44 20.53 1.20
C THR A 257 3.87 21.30 2.43
N LYS A 258 4.00 20.61 3.55
CA LYS A 258 4.54 21.16 4.80
C LYS A 258 5.69 20.28 5.23
N ARG A 259 6.88 20.89 5.34
CA ARG A 259 8.03 20.19 5.87
C ARG A 259 7.90 20.10 7.38
N HIS A 260 7.94 18.88 7.87
CA HIS A 260 8.10 18.57 9.27
C HIS A 260 9.49 17.96 9.38
N TRP A 261 10.40 18.68 10.06
CA TRP A 261 11.83 18.38 10.28
C TRP A 261 12.73 18.29 9.01
#